data_AF-A0A2V6HQ56-F1
#
_entry.id   AF-A0A2V6HQ56-F1
#
_cell.length_a   1.000
_cell.length_b   1.000
_cell.length_c   1.000
_cell.angle_alpha   90.00
_cell.angle_beta   90.00
_cell.angle_gamma   90.00
#
_symmetry.space_group_name_H-M   'P 1'
#
loop_
_entity.id
_entity.type
_entity.pdbx_description
1 polymer ?
#
loop_
_entity_poly.entity_id
_entity_poly.type
_entity_poly.pdbx_seq_one_letter_code
_entity_poly.pdbx_strand_id
1 'polypeptide(L)'
;MKRISMLSLTFGMVLGFAATGTFAAQPSEVELMKQAKITKGKAEQIALAKVSHGIVKSVEIEKEKGRIVWSFDIARPGTHDITEILVDAKTGKIISTQTESPRDQAKEAAADKKR
;
A
#
# COMPACT_ATOMS: atom_id res chain seq x y z
N MET A 1 -10.52 -23.55 -8.00
CA MET A 1 -9.71 -22.76 -7.04
C MET A 1 -9.54 -21.36 -7.62
N LYS A 2 -10.21 -20.35 -7.06
CA LYS A 2 -10.14 -18.99 -7.62
C LYS A 2 -8.80 -18.39 -7.24
N ARG A 3 -8.01 -18.01 -8.26
CA ARG A 3 -6.69 -17.39 -8.12
C ARG A 3 -6.89 -16.05 -7.40
N ILE A 4 -6.43 -15.97 -6.15
CA ILE A 4 -6.35 -14.68 -5.46
C ILE A 4 -5.11 -14.02 -6.04
N SER A 5 -5.29 -13.23 -7.09
CA SER A 5 -4.26 -12.29 -7.53
C SER A 5 -4.02 -11.34 -6.37
N MET A 6 -2.90 -11.52 -5.67
CA MET A 6 -2.31 -10.46 -4.86
C MET A 6 -1.95 -9.35 -5.84
N LEU A 7 -2.82 -8.35 -5.93
CA LEU A 7 -2.46 -7.07 -6.52
C LEU A 7 -1.53 -6.42 -5.51
N SER A 8 -0.25 -6.39 -5.85
CA SER A 8 0.65 -5.40 -5.31
C SER A 8 0.15 -4.03 -5.74
N LEU A 9 -0.32 -3.25 -4.77
CA LEU A 9 -0.89 -1.92 -4.96
C LEU A 9 0.15 -0.95 -4.39
N THR A 10 1.11 -0.56 -5.23
CA THR A 10 2.06 0.49 -4.89
C THR A 10 1.39 1.81 -5.15
N PHE A 11 1.49 2.75 -4.22
CA PHE A 11 0.84 4.04 -4.35
C PHE A 11 1.40 4.78 -5.58
N GLY A 12 0.64 4.76 -6.67
CA GLY A 12 0.99 5.36 -7.94
C GLY A 12 0.46 6.78 -8.01
N MET A 13 1.10 7.73 -7.31
CA MET A 13 0.84 9.16 -7.57
C MET A 13 1.27 9.50 -9.01
N VAL A 14 0.35 9.36 -9.96
CA VAL A 14 0.54 9.79 -11.35
C VAL A 14 0.28 11.29 -11.44
N LEU A 15 1.35 12.08 -11.35
CA LEU A 15 1.40 13.38 -12.01
C LEU A 15 2.40 13.26 -13.15
N GLY A 16 1.90 13.43 -14.37
CA GLY A 16 2.67 13.29 -15.60
C GLY A 16 3.93 14.15 -15.55
N PHE A 17 5.08 13.50 -15.67
CA PHE A 17 6.35 14.15 -15.95
C PHE A 17 6.92 13.51 -17.21
N ALA A 18 6.75 14.22 -18.32
CA ALA A 18 7.58 14.01 -19.50
C ALA A 18 8.98 14.52 -19.15
N ALA A 19 9.85 13.62 -18.70
CA ALA A 19 11.27 13.91 -18.57
C ALA A 19 12.06 12.60 -18.72
N THR A 20 13.07 12.67 -19.58
CA THR A 20 14.15 11.69 -19.73
C THR A 20 14.82 11.47 -18.37
N GLY A 21 14.32 10.52 -17.60
CA GLY A 21 14.77 10.26 -16.22
C GLY A 21 15.47 8.92 -16.14
N THR A 22 16.72 8.94 -15.68
CA THR A 22 17.43 7.76 -15.19
C THR A 22 16.52 6.96 -14.27
N PHE A 23 16.26 5.69 -14.58
CA PHE A 23 15.53 4.78 -13.69
C PHE A 23 16.33 4.63 -12.38
N ALA A 24 15.99 5.44 -11.38
CA ALA A 24 16.50 5.23 -10.03
C ALA A 24 15.89 3.92 -9.53
N ALA A 25 16.74 2.92 -9.26
CA ALA A 25 16.28 1.66 -8.71
C ALA A 25 15.55 1.91 -7.39
N GLN A 26 14.28 1.50 -7.32
CA GLN A 26 13.52 1.55 -6.08
C GLN A 26 14.23 0.67 -5.03
N PRO A 27 14.29 1.09 -3.76
CA PRO A 27 14.87 0.28 -2.70
C PRO A 27 14.11 -1.05 -2.58
N SER A 28 14.83 -2.16 -2.41
CA SER A 28 14.20 -3.47 -2.25
C SER A 28 13.43 -3.56 -0.93
N GLU A 29 12.42 -4.43 -0.89
CA GLU A 29 11.62 -4.72 0.30
C GLU A 29 12.52 -5.04 1.52
N VAL A 30 13.56 -5.84 1.31
CA VAL A 30 14.53 -6.21 2.37
C VAL A 30 15.23 -4.99 2.95
N GLU A 31 15.63 -4.03 2.12
CA GLU A 31 16.29 -2.80 2.58
C GLU A 31 15.33 -1.87 3.31
N LEU A 32 14.06 -1.84 2.91
CA LEU A 32 13.03 -1.07 3.60
C LEU A 32 12.68 -1.70 4.96
N MET A 33 12.57 -3.03 5.02
CA MET A 33 12.31 -3.76 6.27
C MET A 33 13.42 -3.53 7.30
N LYS A 34 14.69 -3.48 6.88
CA LYS A 34 15.82 -3.16 7.77
C LYS A 34 15.72 -1.76 8.38
N GLN A 35 15.06 -0.83 7.70
CA GLN A 35 14.90 0.56 8.14
C GLN A 35 13.61 0.80 8.94
N ALA A 36 12.66 -0.14 8.90
CA ALA A 36 11.45 -0.09 9.70
C ALA A 36 11.78 -0.27 11.19
N LYS A 37 11.10 0.47 12.05
CA LYS A 37 11.20 0.32 13.51
C LYS A 37 10.00 -0.40 14.11
N ILE A 38 8.88 -0.46 13.38
CA ILE A 38 7.73 -1.28 13.77
C ILE A 38 7.63 -2.50 12.85
N THR A 39 7.21 -3.61 13.42
CA THR A 39 6.98 -4.83 12.66
C THR A 39 5.72 -4.71 11.79
N LYS A 40 5.66 -5.51 10.73
CA LYS A 40 4.44 -5.71 9.93
C LYS A 40 3.23 -6.00 10.81
N GLY A 41 3.35 -6.94 11.75
CA GLY A 41 2.23 -7.31 12.64
C GLY A 41 1.75 -6.16 13.54
N LYS A 42 2.66 -5.30 14.01
CA LYS A 42 2.27 -4.10 14.78
C LYS A 42 1.55 -3.09 13.88
N ALA A 43 2.04 -2.88 12.66
CA ALA A 43 1.39 -2.00 11.69
C ALA A 43 0.00 -2.53 11.27
N GLU A 44 -0.13 -3.85 11.10
CA GLU A 44 -1.39 -4.51 10.75
C GLU A 44 -2.46 -4.31 11.83
N GLN A 45 -2.09 -4.45 13.11
CA GLN A 45 -2.99 -4.15 14.24
C GLN A 45 -3.45 -2.69 14.23
N ILE A 46 -2.55 -1.76 13.92
CA ILE A 46 -2.88 -0.32 13.82
C ILE A 46 -3.85 -0.07 12.68
N ALA A 47 -3.63 -0.69 11.52
CA ALA A 47 -4.48 -0.53 10.34
C ALA A 47 -5.87 -1.16 10.55
N LEU A 48 -5.93 -2.40 11.04
CA LEU A 48 -7.20 -3.09 11.34
C LEU A 48 -8.05 -2.37 12.39
N ALA A 49 -7.43 -1.64 13.33
CA ALA A 49 -8.16 -0.83 14.30
C ALA A 49 -8.99 0.30 13.64
N LYS A 50 -8.72 0.66 12.38
CA LYS A 50 -9.47 1.67 11.62
C LYS A 50 -10.62 1.09 10.80
N VAL A 51 -10.61 -0.20 10.51
CA VAL A 51 -11.63 -0.84 9.65
C VAL A 51 -12.29 -1.96 10.45
N SER A 52 -13.42 -1.65 11.07
CA SER A 52 -14.18 -2.61 11.87
C SER A 52 -14.51 -3.86 11.05
N HIS A 53 -14.13 -5.02 11.58
CA HIS A 53 -14.29 -6.33 10.93
C HIS A 53 -13.62 -6.44 9.55
N GLY A 54 -12.65 -5.57 9.25
CA GLY A 54 -11.91 -5.59 8.00
C GLY A 54 -11.06 -6.85 7.83
N ILE A 55 -10.77 -7.19 6.58
CA ILE A 55 -9.89 -8.32 6.22
C ILE A 55 -8.75 -7.79 5.36
N VAL A 56 -7.52 -7.94 5.83
CA VAL A 56 -6.32 -7.59 5.07
C VAL A 56 -6.25 -8.44 3.80
N LYS A 57 -6.09 -7.81 2.64
CA LYS A 57 -5.98 -8.45 1.32
C LYS A 57 -4.56 -8.42 0.78
N SER A 58 -3.86 -7.32 0.99
CA SER A 58 -2.46 -7.12 0.61
C SER A 58 -1.76 -6.36 1.72
N VAL A 59 -0.43 -6.44 1.71
CA VAL A 59 0.42 -5.67 2.61
C VAL A 59 1.79 -5.54 1.98
N GLU A 60 2.28 -4.32 1.91
CA GLU A 60 3.58 -4.00 1.31
C GLU A 60 4.35 -3.04 2.21
N ILE A 61 5.66 -3.02 2.04
CA ILE A 61 6.51 -1.96 2.59
C ILE A 61 7.15 -1.21 1.43
N GLU A 62 6.92 0.09 1.41
CA GLU A 62 7.33 0.94 0.30
C GLU A 62 7.86 2.29 0.77
N LYS A 63 8.44 3.05 -0.16
CA LYS A 63 8.89 4.41 0.07
C LYS A 63 7.94 5.39 -0.60
N GLU A 64 7.04 5.97 0.18
CA GLU A 64 6.05 6.92 -0.28
C GLU A 64 6.44 8.35 0.13
N LYS A 65 6.64 9.24 -0.86
CA LYS A 65 7.06 10.65 -0.67
C LYS A 65 8.21 10.81 0.33
N GLY A 66 9.22 9.94 0.23
CA GLY A 66 10.41 9.97 1.09
C GLY A 66 10.25 9.29 2.46
N ARG A 67 9.07 8.76 2.79
CA ARG A 67 8.78 8.03 4.03
C ARG A 67 8.66 6.54 3.78
N ILE A 68 9.08 5.73 4.75
CA ILE A 68 8.90 4.27 4.68
C ILE A 68 7.60 3.94 5.37
N VAL A 69 6.74 3.20 4.68
CA VAL A 69 5.37 2.94 5.10
C VAL A 69 5.04 1.47 4.92
N TRP A 70 4.24 0.93 5.82
CA TRP A 70 3.47 -0.27 5.58
C TRP A 70 2.15 0.15 4.92
N SER A 71 1.91 -0.28 3.69
CA SER A 71 0.62 -0.11 3.00
C SER A 71 -0.24 -1.35 3.21
N PHE A 72 -1.51 -1.17 3.56
CA PHE A 72 -2.48 -2.25 3.76
C PHE A 72 -3.75 -1.98 2.96
N ASP A 73 -4.12 -2.93 2.10
CA ASP A 73 -5.46 -2.99 1.53
C ASP A 73 -6.37 -3.80 2.44
N ILE A 74 -7.40 -3.17 2.99
CA ILE A 74 -8.34 -3.81 3.91
C ILE A 74 -9.73 -3.83 3.31
N ALA A 75 -10.26 -5.03 3.08
CA ALA A 75 -11.62 -5.19 2.55
C ALA A 75 -12.65 -4.76 3.59
N ARG A 76 -13.65 -3.98 3.16
CA ARG A 76 -14.76 -3.53 4.01
C ARG A 76 -15.93 -4.52 3.93
N PRO A 77 -16.39 -5.08 5.06
CA PRO A 77 -17.51 -6.02 5.07
C PRO A 77 -18.77 -5.45 4.42
N GLY A 78 -19.45 -6.30 3.64
CA GLY A 78 -20.69 -5.92 2.96
C GLY A 78 -20.52 -5.03 1.72
N THR A 79 -19.28 -4.74 1.31
CA THR A 79 -18.99 -3.92 0.13
C THR A 79 -17.92 -4.58 -0.75
N HIS A 80 -17.71 -4.04 -1.94
CA HIS A 80 -16.57 -4.38 -2.80
C HIS A 80 -15.42 -3.39 -2.67
N ASP A 81 -15.56 -2.40 -1.78
CA ASP A 81 -14.56 -1.36 -1.59
C ASP A 81 -13.45 -1.84 -0.66
N ILE A 82 -12.28 -1.24 -0.86
CA ILE A 82 -11.09 -1.45 -0.05
C ILE A 82 -10.76 -0.15 0.66
N THR A 83 -10.26 -0.25 1.89
CA THR A 83 -9.61 0.87 2.57
C THR A 83 -8.11 0.65 2.54
N GLU A 84 -7.40 1.48 1.78
CA GLU A 84 -5.95 1.58 1.83
C GLU A 84 -5.53 2.37 3.07
N ILE A 85 -4.61 1.81 3.87
CA ILE A 85 -4.05 2.46 5.05
C ILE A 85 -2.53 2.43 4.99
N LEU A 86 -1.92 3.62 4.98
CA LEU A 86 -0.47 3.81 5.04
C LEU A 86 -0.05 4.11 6.48
N VAL A 87 0.70 3.18 7.08
CA VAL A 87 1.26 3.30 8.44
C VAL A 87 2.75 3.59 8.35
N ASP A 88 3.21 4.70 8.94
CA ASP A 88 4.63 5.03 9.00
C ASP A 88 5.42 3.92 9.70
N ALA A 89 6.36 3.32 8.97
CA ALA A 89 7.08 2.12 9.40
C ALA A 89 8.08 2.39 10.54
N LYS A 90 8.30 3.65 10.93
CA LYS A 90 9.20 4.05 12.02
C LYS A 90 8.45 4.43 13.30
N THR A 91 7.24 4.96 13.17
CA THR A 91 6.50 5.57 14.28
C THR A 91 5.15 4.92 14.56
N GLY A 92 4.58 4.16 13.62
CA GLY A 92 3.24 3.60 13.72
C GLY A 92 2.11 4.60 13.50
N LYS A 93 2.42 5.83 13.09
CA LYS A 93 1.39 6.82 12.77
C LYS A 93 0.72 6.47 11.45
N ILE A 94 -0.60 6.54 11.40
CA ILE A 94 -1.35 6.49 10.15
C ILE A 94 -1.15 7.81 9.42
N ILE A 95 -0.66 7.76 8.19
CA ILE A 95 -0.36 8.96 7.39
C ILE A 95 -1.29 9.11 6.19
N SER A 96 -2.03 8.07 5.81
CA SER A 96 -3.08 8.10 4.80
C SER A 96 -4.18 7.09 5.13
N THR A 97 -5.39 7.39 4.70
CA THR A 97 -6.53 6.48 4.70
C THR A 97 -7.40 6.83 3.51
N GLN A 98 -7.53 5.89 2.56
CA GLN A 98 -8.28 6.09 1.32
C GLN A 98 -9.29 4.96 1.16
N THR A 99 -10.50 5.27 0.69
CA THR A 99 -11.46 4.25 0.27
C THR A 99 -11.46 4.20 -1.24
N GLU A 100 -11.22 3.01 -1.78
CA GLU A 100 -11.12 2.76 -3.21
C GLU A 100 -12.25 1.83 -3.66
N SER A 101 -12.92 2.22 -4.73
CA SER A 101 -13.86 1.33 -5.42
C SER A 101 -13.11 0.31 -6.27
N PRO A 102 -13.74 -0.79 -6.70
CA PRO A 102 -13.11 -1.75 -7.63
C PRO A 102 -12.57 -1.11 -8.92
N ARG A 103 -13.17 0.00 -9.36
CA ARG A 103 -12.70 0.76 -10.53
C ARG A 103 -11.37 1.45 -10.24
N ASP A 104 -11.20 2.01 -9.04
CA ASP A 104 -9.99 2.74 -8.66
C ASP A 104 -8.83 1.76 -8.52
N GLN A 105 -9.05 0.63 -7.82
CA GLN A 105 -8.07 -0.45 -7.73
C GLN A 105 -7.63 -0.98 -9.09
N ALA A 106 -8.56 -1.15 -10.03
CA ALA A 106 -8.23 -1.61 -11.38
C ALA A 106 -7.38 -0.60 -12.16
N LYS A 107 -7.59 0.70 -11.95
CA LYS A 107 -6.76 1.75 -12.57
C LYS A 107 -5.35 1.75 -11.99
N GLU A 108 -5.22 1.67 -10.68
CA GLU A 108 -3.93 1.65 -9.98
C GLU A 108 -3.11 0.42 -10.35
N ALA A 109 -3.72 -0.77 -10.33
CA ALA A 109 -3.09 -2.00 -10.79
C ALA A 109 -2.59 -1.95 -12.24
N ALA A 110 -3.28 -1.20 -13.10
CA ALA A 110 -2.87 -1.00 -14.49
C ALA A 110 -1.73 0.02 -14.62
N ALA A 111 -1.64 0.99 -13.70
CA ALA A 111 -0.52 1.93 -13.62
C ALA A 111 0.75 1.22 -13.12
N ASP A 112 0.63 0.35 -12.12
CA ASP A 112 1.76 -0.34 -11.51
C ASP A 112 2.43 -1.35 -12.43
N LYS A 113 1.67 -2.07 -13.25
CA LYS A 113 2.23 -2.97 -14.27
C LYS A 113 3.13 -2.26 -15.30
N LYS A 114 3.05 -0.93 -15.38
CA LYS A 114 3.85 -0.12 -16.32
C LYS A 114 5.06 0.52 -15.66
N ARG A 115 5.19 0.41 -14.34
CA ARG A 115 6.36 0.87 -13.57
C ARG A 115 7.48 -0.17 -13.67
#